data_AF-A0A942R158-F1
#
_entry.id   AF-A0A942R158-F1
#
_cell.length_a   1.000
_cell.length_b   1.000
_cell.length_c   1.000
_cell.angle_alpha   90.00
_cell.angle_beta   90.00
_cell.angle_gamma   90.00
#
_symmetry.space_group_name_H-M   'P 1'
#
loop_
_entity.id
_entity.type
_entity.pdbx_description
1 polymer ?
#
loop_
_entity_poly.entity_id
_entity_poly.type
_entity_poly.pdbx_seq_one_letter_code
_entity_poly.pdbx_strand_id
1 'polypeptide(L)' 'MIVCVCRRVSDQTIARCARSGMAFDDIQLELGVATQCGKCESCARSVWDECRPGQSVAHLHRDHAPSPAREALAVA' A
#
# COMPACT_ATOMS: atom_id res chain seq x y z
N MET A 1 15.59 7.40 -12.34
CA MET A 1 14.96 6.81 -13.55
C MET A 1 13.59 7.43 -13.81
N ILE A 2 13.19 7.63 -15.08
CA ILE A 2 11.80 7.99 -15.40
C ILE A 2 10.92 6.75 -15.31
N VAL A 3 9.95 6.76 -14.39
CA VAL A 3 8.98 5.67 -14.18
C VAL A 3 7.75 5.87 -15.06
N CYS A 4 7.23 7.10 -15.15
CA CYS A 4 6.10 7.43 -16.03
C CYS A 4 6.54 8.35 -17.15
N VAL A 5 6.67 7.82 -18.36
CA VAL A 5 7.04 8.61 -19.55
C VAL A 5 5.94 9.60 -19.93
N CYS A 6 4.68 9.17 -19.87
CA CYS A 6 3.49 9.97 -20.17
C CYS A 6 3.43 11.31 -19.44
N ARG A 7 3.75 11.30 -18.14
CA ARG A 7 3.70 12.50 -17.27
C ARG A 7 5.07 12.95 -16.76
N ARG A 8 6.15 12.33 -17.25
CA ARG A 8 7.54 12.62 -16.87
C ARG A 8 7.78 12.53 -15.35
N VAL A 9 7.27 11.49 -14.71
CA VAL A 9 7.46 11.26 -13.27
C VAL A 9 8.65 10.33 -13.05
N SER A 10 9.61 10.74 -12.22
CA SER A 10 10.78 9.93 -11.86
C SER A 10 10.55 9.12 -10.58
N ASP A 11 11.36 8.07 -10.42
CA ASP A 11 11.50 7.30 -9.18
C ASP A 11 11.77 8.19 -7.96
N GLN A 12 12.68 9.16 -8.08
CA GLN A 12 13.02 10.08 -7.00
C GLN A 12 11.82 10.93 -6.55
N THR A 13 10.99 11.37 -7.51
CA THR A 13 9.76 12.12 -7.18
C THR A 13 8.78 11.23 -6.42
N ILE A 14 8.55 9.99 -6.87
CA ILE A 14 7.66 9.03 -6.20
C ILE A 14 8.18 8.70 -4.79
N ALA A 15 9.47 8.40 -4.67
CA ALA A 15 10.12 8.09 -3.40
C ALA A 15 10.02 9.24 -2.40
N ARG A 16 10.14 10.49 -2.85
CA ARG A 16 9.99 11.68 -2.00
C ARG A 16 8.56 11.79 -1.47
N CYS A 17 7.55 11.65 -2.32
CA CYS A 17 6.13 11.68 -1.90
C CYS A 17 5.80 10.53 -0.94
N ALA A 18 6.30 9.32 -1.24
CA ALA A 18 6.13 8.17 -0.37
C ALA A 18 6.70 8.43 1.04
N ARG A 19 7.94 8.94 1.13
CA ARG A 19 8.59 9.27 2.41
C ARG A 19 7.89 10.38 3.18
N SER A 20 7.19 11.29 2.50
CA SER A 20 6.36 12.30 3.15
C SER A 20 5.01 11.76 3.64
N GLY A 21 4.74 10.45 3.50
CA GLY A 21 3.50 9.82 3.92
C GLY A 21 2.32 10.04 2.96
N MET A 22 2.57 10.51 1.74
CA MET A 22 1.53 10.71 0.73
C MET A 22 1.00 9.35 0.25
N ALA A 23 -0.33 9.18 0.21
CA ALA A 23 -0.93 7.97 -0.32
C ALA A 23 -0.69 7.87 -1.84
N PHE A 24 -0.68 6.65 -2.39
CA PHE A 24 -0.42 6.48 -3.82
C PHE A 24 -1.47 7.20 -4.69
N ASP A 25 -2.74 7.19 -4.31
CA ASP A 25 -3.81 7.85 -5.05
C ASP A 25 -3.63 9.38 -5.08
N ASP A 26 -3.10 9.97 -4.00
CA ASP A 26 -2.74 11.39 -3.96
C ASP A 26 -1.58 11.69 -4.94
N ILE A 27 -0.59 10.79 -5.03
CA ILE A 27 0.50 10.92 -6.01
C ILE A 27 -0.04 10.85 -7.44
N GLN A 28 -1.05 10.01 -7.70
CA GLN A 28 -1.72 9.94 -9.00
C GLN A 28 -2.46 11.24 -9.34
N LEU A 29 -3.16 11.83 -8.36
CA LEU A 29 -3.88 13.09 -8.53
C LEU A 29 -2.91 14.26 -8.80
N GLU A 30 -1.87 14.39 -7.99
CA GLU A 30 -0.95 15.54 -8.03
C GLU A 30 0.04 15.48 -9.20
N LEU A 31 0.57 14.28 -9.51
CA LEU A 31 1.62 14.12 -10.52
C LEU A 31 1.14 13.49 -11.82
N GLY A 32 -0.10 12.99 -11.85
CA GLY A 32 -0.66 12.27 -12.99
C GLY A 32 -0.03 10.90 -13.24
N VAL A 33 0.80 10.37 -12.34
CA VAL A 33 1.42 9.03 -12.53
C VAL A 33 0.33 7.97 -12.75
N ALA A 34 0.56 7.06 -13.70
CA ALA A 34 -0.41 6.02 -14.12
C ALA A 34 -1.76 6.51 -14.70
N THR A 35 -1.99 7.81 -14.89
CA THR A 35 -3.29 8.34 -15.36
C THR A 35 -3.50 8.37 -16.88
N GLN A 36 -2.49 8.05 -17.69
CA GLN A 36 -2.60 8.06 -19.16
C GLN A 36 -2.64 6.63 -19.74
N CYS A 37 -1.48 6.02 -20.00
CA CYS A 37 -1.43 4.68 -20.59
C CYS A 37 -1.46 3.55 -19.54
N GLY A 38 -1.35 3.88 -18.25
CA GLY A 38 -1.36 2.93 -17.12
C GLY A 38 -0.12 2.03 -16.99
N LYS A 39 0.70 1.87 -18.03
CA LYS A 39 1.81 0.88 -18.08
C LYS A 39 2.85 1.02 -16.97
N CYS A 40 2.98 2.20 -16.36
CA CYS A 40 3.93 2.44 -15.27
C CYS A 40 3.41 2.05 -13.88
N GLU A 41 2.12 1.72 -13.71
CA GLU A 41 1.50 1.64 -12.38
C GLU A 41 2.19 0.65 -11.44
N SER A 42 2.45 -0.57 -11.90
CA SER A 42 3.13 -1.60 -11.09
C SER A 42 4.50 -1.12 -10.62
N CYS A 43 5.31 -0.57 -11.54
CA CYS A 43 6.62 -0.01 -11.23
C CYS A 43 6.54 1.18 -10.26
N ALA A 44 5.58 2.09 -10.46
CA ALA A 44 5.36 3.23 -9.57
C ALA A 44 4.93 2.80 -8.16
N ARG A 45 4.05 1.79 -8.05
CA ARG A 45 3.63 1.21 -6.76
C ARG A 45 4.80 0.55 -6.05
N SER A 46 5.67 -0.19 -6.75
CA SER A 46 6.87 -0.78 -6.14
C SER A 46 7.78 0.28 -5.51
N VAL A 47 8.10 1.35 -6.24
CA VAL A 47 8.92 2.46 -5.70
C VAL A 47 8.24 3.14 -4.50
N TRP A 48 6.91 3.30 -4.55
CA TRP A 48 6.16 3.88 -3.44
C TRP A 48 6.17 2.97 -2.20
N ASP A 49 5.93 1.67 -2.37
CA ASP A 49 5.90 0.70 -1.27
C ASP A 49 7.26 0.55 -0.57
N GLU A 50 8.35 0.57 -1.34
CA GLU A 50 9.72 0.54 -0.82
C GLU A 50 10.08 1.79 0.02
N CYS A 51 9.42 2.93 -0.23
CA CYS A 51 9.79 4.22 0.35
C CYS A 51 8.77 4.78 1.36
N ARG A 52 7.53 4.29 1.38
CA ARG A 52 6.51 4.79 2.29
C ARG A 52 6.88 4.45 3.74
N PRO A 53 6.60 5.31 4.72
CA PRO A 53 6.74 4.94 6.11
C PRO A 53 5.85 3.71 6.36
N GLY A 54 6.43 2.66 6.94
CA GLY A 54 5.68 1.47 7.32
C GLY A 54 4.54 1.85 8.26
N GLN A 55 3.39 1.17 8.14
CA GLN A 55 2.34 1.31 9.14
C GLN A 55 2.93 0.92 10.50
N SER A 56 3.11 1.89 11.39
CA SER A 56 3.26 1.58 12.80
C SER A 56 2.00 0.85 13.21
N VAL A 57 2.10 -0.48 13.31
CA VAL A 57 1.08 -1.29 13.94
C VAL A 57 1.06 -0.89 15.40
N ALA A 58 0.19 0.06 15.75
CA ALA A 58 -0.22 0.22 17.14
C ALA A 58 -0.69 -1.17 17.59
N HIS A 59 -0.11 -1.67 18.68
CA HIS A 59 -0.42 -2.97 19.28
C HIS A 59 -1.93 -3.11 19.52
N LEU A 60 -2.69 -3.56 18.52
CA LEU A 60 -4.03 -4.07 18.72
C LEU A 60 -3.86 -5.51 19.19
N HIS A 61 -3.95 -5.70 20.50
CA HIS A 61 -4.12 -7.02 21.10
C HIS A 61 -5.38 -7.63 20.47
N ARG A 62 -5.20 -8.61 19.58
CA ARG A 62 -6.32 -9.35 19.01
C ARG A 62 -6.76 -10.37 20.06
N ASP A 63 -7.70 -9.98 20.91
CA ASP A 63 -8.47 -10.94 21.70
C ASP A 63 -9.29 -11.81 20.74
N HIS A 64 -8.67 -12.89 20.29
CA HIS A 64 -9.36 -14.01 19.68
C HIS A 64 -10.08 -14.76 20.80
N ALA A 65 -11.29 -14.32 21.13
CA ALA A 65 -12.18 -15.11 21.98
C ALA A 65 -12.50 -16.44 21.27
N PRO A 66 -12.32 -17.60 21.91
CA PRO A 66 -12.78 -18.87 21.36
C PRO A 66 -14.32 -18.89 21.36
N SER A 67 -14.92 -19.18 20.20
CA SER A 67 -16.38 -19.35 20.07
C SER A 67 -16.82 -20.68 20.71
N PRO A 68 -17.79 -20.70 21.65
CA PRO A 68 -18.24 -21.91 22.35
C PRO A 68 -19.34 -22.63 21.55
N ALA A 69 -19.06 -23.00 20.30
CA ALA A 69 -20.03 -23.70 19.48
C ALA A 69 -19.32 -24.75 18.62
N ARG A 70 -19.03 -25.91 19.23
CA ARG A 70 -19.10 -27.28 18.65
C ARG A 70 -18.25 -28.24 19.48
N GLU A 71 -18.90 -28.97 20.39
CA GLU A 71 -18.71 -30.41 20.65
C GLU A 71 -19.29 -30.79 22.01
N ALA A 72 -20.62 -30.73 22.08
CA ALA A 72 -21.39 -31.64 22.92
C ALA A 72 -21.74 -32.85 22.05
N LEU A 73 -20.88 -33.89 22.04
CA LEU A 73 -21.28 -35.28 21.79
C LEU A 73 -20.12 -36.25 22.06
N ALA A 74 -20.11 -36.87 23.25
CA ALA A 74 -19.70 -38.26 23.46
C ALA A 74 -19.86 -38.60 24.96
N VAL A 75 -21.10 -38.89 25.37
CA VAL A 75 -21.33 -39.82 26.48
C VAL A 75 -21.29 -41.22 25.86
N ALA A 76 -20.35 -42.04 26.32
CA ALA A 76 -20.38 -43.50 26.22
C ALA A 76 -19.51 -44.04 27.36
#